data_AF-A0A7W0UAY5-F1
#
_entry.id   AF-A0A7W0UAY5-F1
#
_cell.length_a   1.000
_cell.length_b   1.000
_cell.length_c   1.000
_cell.angle_alpha   90.00
_cell.angle_beta   90.00
_cell.angle_gamma   90.00
#
_symmetry.space_group_name_H-M   'P 1'
#
loop_
_entity.id
_entity.type
_entity.pdbx_description
1 polymer ?
#
loop_
_entity_poly.entity_id
_entity_poly.type
_entity_poly.pdbx_seq_one_letter_code
_entity_poly.pdbx_strand_id
1 'polypeptide(L)'
;MAKVAVQFACTECGYSAGRWLGKCPGCNTFGSLVEEVPAATTAPAPRPLLRLVDVVSDEARRISTGVPELDRVLGGGLVPASLVLVGGEPGVGKSTLLLMALRSMSTRGRVLLISGE
;
A
#
# COMPACT_ATOMS: atom_id res chain seq x y z
N MET A 1 -24.34 6.33 -12.45
CA MET A 1 -23.28 7.17 -13.05
C MET A 1 -22.51 7.81 -11.91
N ALA A 2 -21.21 7.55 -11.81
CA ALA A 2 -20.39 8.16 -10.76
C ALA A 2 -20.27 9.66 -11.05
N LYS A 3 -20.64 10.50 -10.08
CA LYS A 3 -20.50 11.95 -10.16
C LYS A 3 -19.00 12.25 -10.22
N VAL A 4 -18.53 12.95 -11.26
CA VAL A 4 -17.12 13.34 -11.39
C VAL A 4 -16.78 14.16 -10.15
N ALA A 5 -15.85 13.64 -9.33
CA ALA A 5 -15.38 14.35 -8.16
C ALA A 5 -14.48 15.49 -8.63
N VAL A 6 -14.91 16.73 -8.38
CA VAL A 6 -14.12 17.92 -8.68
C VAL A 6 -13.07 18.07 -7.59
N GLN A 7 -11.79 18.13 -7.97
CA GLN A 7 -10.67 18.35 -7.05
C GLN A 7 -10.05 19.72 -7.33
N PHE A 8 -9.66 20.43 -6.28
CA PHE A 8 -8.94 21.69 -6.37
C PHE A 8 -7.53 21.48 -5.86
N ALA A 9 -6.52 21.92 -6.59
CA ALA A 9 -5.12 21.84 -6.22
C ALA A 9 -4.48 23.23 -6.18
N CYS A 10 -3.63 23.48 -5.19
CA CYS A 10 -2.89 24.72 -5.06
C CYS A 10 -1.65 24.71 -5.99
N THR A 11 -1.54 25.68 -6.90
CA THR A 11 -0.38 25.81 -7.80
C THR A 11 0.92 26.18 -7.08
N GLU A 12 0.84 26.74 -5.86
CA GLU A 12 2.00 27.18 -5.09
C GLU A 12 2.56 26.11 -4.15
N CYS A 13 1.71 25.24 -3.60
CA CYS A 13 2.12 24.30 -2.55
C CYS A 13 1.60 22.87 -2.72
N GLY A 14 0.80 22.59 -3.75
CA GLY A 14 0.26 21.26 -4.02
C GLY A 14 -0.83 20.79 -3.05
N TYR A 15 -1.31 21.65 -2.15
CA TYR A 15 -2.44 21.33 -1.27
C TYR A 15 -3.69 21.04 -2.10
N SER A 16 -4.39 19.93 -1.83
CA SER A 16 -5.62 19.56 -2.55
C SER A 16 -6.85 19.50 -1.65
N ALA A 17 -8.00 19.92 -2.20
CA ALA A 17 -9.29 19.93 -1.52
C ALA A 17 -10.43 19.55 -2.47
N GLY A 18 -11.48 18.90 -1.94
CA GLY A 18 -12.68 18.54 -2.71
C GLY A 18 -13.71 19.67 -2.89
N ARG A 19 -13.37 20.90 -2.53
CA ARG A 19 -14.23 22.08 -2.69
C ARG A 19 -13.37 23.34 -2.84
N TRP A 20 -13.87 24.35 -3.53
CA TRP A 20 -13.19 25.65 -3.62
C TRP A 20 -13.33 26.42 -2.30
N LEU A 21 -12.21 26.96 -1.81
CA LEU A 21 -12.13 27.69 -0.55
C LEU A 21 -11.67 29.15 -0.71
N GLY A 22 -11.41 29.61 -1.94
CA GLY A 22 -10.91 30.96 -2.26
C GLY A 22 -9.45 31.22 -1.84
N LYS A 23 -9.05 30.74 -0.66
CA LYS A 23 -7.70 30.81 -0.08
C LYS A 23 -7.16 29.41 0.16
N CYS A 24 -5.90 29.17 -0.20
CA CYS A 24 -5.24 27.89 0.07
C CYS A 24 -4.99 27.69 1.58
N PRO A 25 -5.49 26.61 2.22
CA PRO A 25 -5.19 26.29 3.62
C PRO A 25 -3.72 25.94 3.89
N GLY A 26 -2.99 25.45 2.88
CA GLY A 26 -1.60 25.03 3.03
C GLY A 26 -0.60 26.19 3.03
N CYS A 27 -0.74 27.14 2.09
CA CYS A 27 0.20 28.25 1.92
C CYS A 27 -0.42 29.64 2.17
N ASN A 28 -1.70 29.71 2.54
CA ASN A 28 -2.45 30.95 2.75
C ASN A 28 -2.56 31.89 1.53
N THR A 29 -2.13 31.47 0.34
CA THR A 29 -2.21 32.26 -0.90
C THR A 29 -3.65 32.28 -1.45
N PHE A 30 -4.14 33.47 -1.81
CA PHE A 30 -5.42 33.65 -2.49
C PHE A 30 -5.30 33.34 -3.99
N GLY A 31 -6.38 32.80 -4.59
CA GLY A 31 -6.43 32.56 -6.04
C GLY A 31 -5.50 31.46 -6.57
N SER A 32 -4.80 30.75 -5.70
CA SER A 32 -3.86 29.66 -6.05
C SER A 32 -4.51 28.29 -6.19
N LEU A 33 -5.75 28.12 -5.71
CA LEU A 33 -6.53 26.89 -5.83
C LEU A 33 -7.20 26.84 -7.22
N VAL A 34 -6.67 25.99 -8.10
CA VAL A 34 -7.22 25.73 -9.43
C VAL A 34 -7.94 24.40 -9.47
N GLU A 35 -8.96 24.28 -10.32
CA GLU A 35 -9.68 23.02 -10.54
C GLU A 35 -8.82 22.06 -11.35
N GLU A 36 -8.54 20.88 -10.80
CA GLU A 36 -7.93 19.77 -11.52
C GLU A 36 -8.98 18.68 -11.72
N VAL A 37 -9.11 18.24 -12.97
CA VAL A 37 -9.82 17.00 -13.26
C VAL A 37 -8.90 15.87 -12.80
N PRO A 38 -9.29 15.07 -11.79
CA PRO A 38 -8.45 13.95 -11.37
C PRO A 38 -8.20 13.07 -12.60
N ALA A 39 -6.93 12.76 -12.85
CA ALA A 39 -6.55 11.86 -13.91
C ALA A 39 -7.39 10.58 -13.77
N ALA A 40 -7.96 10.12 -14.88
CA ALA A 40 -8.78 8.93 -14.89
C ALA A 40 -7.95 7.78 -14.28
N THR A 41 -8.29 7.41 -13.04
CA THR A 41 -7.76 6.21 -12.45
C THR A 41 -8.37 5.08 -13.27
N THR A 42 -7.55 4.42 -14.09
CA THR A 42 -7.93 3.17 -14.72
C THR A 42 -8.13 2.16 -13.60
N ALA A 43 -9.32 2.16 -13.02
CA ALA A 43 -9.74 1.07 -12.16
C ALA A 43 -9.68 -0.20 -13.01
N PRO A 44 -9.05 -1.27 -12.51
CA PRO A 44 -9.07 -2.54 -13.21
C PRO A 44 -10.54 -2.91 -13.49
N ALA A 45 -10.80 -3.38 -14.71
CA ALA A 45 -12.14 -3.79 -15.10
C ALA A 45 -12.70 -4.78 -14.05
N PRO A 46 -14.00 -4.69 -13.69
CA PRO A 46 -14.59 -5.61 -12.74
C PRO A 46 -14.37 -7.04 -13.22
N ARG A 47 -13.84 -7.89 -12.34
CA ARG A 47 -13.68 -9.32 -12.64
C ARG A 47 -15.07 -9.92 -12.92
N PRO A 48 -15.19 -10.84 -13.89
CA PRO A 48 -16.46 -11.50 -14.16
C PRO A 48 -16.97 -12.22 -12.91
N LEU A 49 -18.29 -12.22 -12.70
CA LEU A 49 -18.92 -12.97 -11.62
C LEU A 49 -18.76 -14.46 -11.90
N LEU A 50 -18.10 -15.16 -10.99
CA LEU A 50 -17.95 -16.62 -11.02
C LEU A 50 -18.86 -17.25 -9.97
N ARG A 51 -19.45 -18.40 -10.27
CA ARG A 51 -20.09 -19.22 -9.23
C ARG A 51 -18.99 -19.76 -8.34
N LEU A 52 -19.27 -19.96 -7.04
CA LEU A 52 -18.28 -20.46 -6.10
C LEU A 52 -17.65 -21.79 -6.54
N VAL A 53 -18.45 -22.67 -7.16
CA VAL A 53 -17.99 -23.98 -7.68
C VAL A 53 -17.02 -23.88 -8.85
N ASP A 54 -16.99 -22.74 -9.54
CA ASP A 54 -16.10 -22.50 -10.68
C ASP A 54 -14.82 -21.75 -10.27
N VAL A 55 -14.67 -21.42 -8.98
CA VAL A 55 -13.46 -20.75 -8.46
C VAL A 55 -12.33 -21.75 -8.35
N VAL A 56 -11.31 -21.60 -9.19
CA VAL A 56 -10.06 -22.35 -9.09
C VAL A 56 -9.20 -21.72 -7.99
N SER A 57 -8.85 -22.48 -6.96
CA SER A 57 -7.85 -22.07 -5.98
C SER A 57 -6.46 -22.34 -6.56
N ASP A 58 -5.72 -21.28 -6.87
CA ASP A 58 -4.31 -21.39 -7.23
C ASP A 58 -3.45 -21.19 -5.98
N GLU A 59 -2.44 -22.05 -5.79
CA GLU A 59 -1.49 -21.87 -4.70
C GLU A 59 -0.52 -20.75 -5.09
N ALA A 60 -0.69 -19.59 -4.45
CA ALA A 60 0.21 -18.47 -4.70
C ALA A 60 1.65 -18.88 -4.38
N ARG A 61 2.57 -18.65 -5.33
CA ARG A 61 4.00 -18.90 -5.15
C ARG A 61 4.51 -18.15 -3.91
N ARG A 62 4.98 -18.87 -2.90
CA ARG A 62 5.46 -18.26 -1.64
C ARG A 62 6.95 -17.99 -1.64
N ILE A 63 7.35 -16.96 -0.91
CA ILE A 63 8.74 -16.58 -0.65
C ILE A 63 9.04 -16.90 0.81
N SER A 64 9.89 -17.89 1.05
CA SER A 64 10.33 -18.23 2.41
C SER A 64 11.10 -17.06 3.03
N THR A 65 10.74 -16.71 4.26
CA THR A 65 11.46 -15.73 5.08
C THR A 65 12.78 -16.28 5.63
N GLY A 66 12.94 -17.61 5.60
CA GLY A 66 14.08 -18.31 6.20
C GLY A 66 14.03 -18.40 7.73
N VAL A 67 12.94 -17.94 8.35
CA VAL A 67 12.63 -18.16 9.77
C VAL A 67 11.48 -19.18 9.83
N PRO A 68 11.75 -20.45 10.20
CA PRO A 68 10.77 -21.53 10.05
C PRO A 68 9.42 -21.27 10.74
N GLU A 69 9.42 -20.76 11.97
CA GLU A 69 8.17 -20.46 12.68
C GLU A 69 7.41 -19.29 12.06
N LEU A 70 8.10 -18.28 11.51
CA LEU A 70 7.45 -17.21 10.78
C LEU A 70 6.82 -17.72 9.48
N ASP A 71 7.55 -18.57 8.74
CA ASP A 71 7.01 -19.21 7.53
C ASP A 71 5.78 -20.05 7.88
N ARG A 72 5.81 -20.80 8.99
CA ARG A 72 4.65 -21.56 9.47
C ARG A 72 3.43 -20.67 9.73
N VAL A 73 3.60 -19.56 10.46
CA VAL A 73 2.52 -18.60 10.73
C VAL A 73 1.97 -17.99 9.44
N LEU A 74 2.83 -17.74 8.46
CA LEU A 74 2.45 -17.19 7.15
C LEU A 74 1.85 -18.23 6.20
N GLY A 75 1.80 -19.52 6.58
CA GLY A 75 1.30 -20.61 5.74
C GLY A 75 2.29 -21.08 4.67
N GLY A 76 3.59 -21.06 4.97
CA GLY A 76 4.70 -21.46 4.10
C GLY A 76 5.56 -20.30 3.59
N GLY A 77 5.33 -19.07 4.08
CA GLY A 77 6.09 -17.87 3.69
C GLY A 77 5.22 -16.78 3.05
N LEU A 78 5.89 -15.70 2.62
CA LEU A 78 5.26 -14.48 2.10
C LEU A 78 4.66 -14.69 0.71
N VAL A 79 3.46 -14.16 0.50
CA VAL A 79 2.82 -14.12 -0.82
C VAL A 79 3.29 -12.84 -1.57
N PRO A 80 3.70 -12.92 -2.84
CA PRO A 80 4.05 -11.75 -3.65
C PRO A 80 2.90 -10.73 -3.70
N ALA A 81 3.25 -9.44 -3.72
CA ALA A 81 2.28 -8.35 -3.74
C ALA A 81 1.26 -8.40 -2.57
N SER A 82 1.69 -8.90 -1.40
CA SER A 82 0.91 -8.87 -0.16
C SER A 82 1.44 -7.83 0.82
N LEU A 83 0.61 -7.50 1.79
CA LEU A 83 0.97 -6.66 2.93
C LEU A 83 0.78 -7.47 4.21
N VAL A 84 1.83 -7.54 5.04
CA VAL A 84 1.83 -8.24 6.31
C VAL A 84 2.12 -7.23 7.42
N LEU A 85 1.23 -7.15 8.41
CA LEU A 85 1.39 -6.30 9.58
C LEU A 85 1.92 -7.15 10.75
N VAL A 86 3.05 -6.74 11.33
CA VAL A 86 3.63 -7.38 12.51
C VAL A 86 3.35 -6.52 13.74
N GLY A 87 2.37 -6.94 14.55
CA GLY A 87 2.00 -6.27 15.80
C GLY A 87 2.69 -6.88 17.03
N GLY A 88 2.77 -6.10 18.11
CA GLY A 88 3.29 -6.54 19.40
C GLY A 88 3.78 -5.39 20.27
N GLU A 89 3.94 -5.63 21.56
CA GLU A 89 4.41 -4.64 22.53
C GLU A 89 5.80 -4.07 22.16
N PRO A 90 6.13 -2.82 22.58
CA PRO A 90 7.48 -2.30 22.46
C PRO A 90 8.50 -3.25 23.13
N GLY A 91 9.63 -3.51 22.48
CA GLY A 91 10.67 -4.38 23.04
C GLY A 91 10.48 -5.90 22.84
N VAL A 92 9.33 -6.37 22.33
CA VAL A 92 9.09 -7.81 22.08
C VAL A 92 9.99 -8.42 20.98
N GLY A 93 10.78 -7.61 20.28
CA GLY A 93 11.73 -8.08 19.26
C GLY A 93 11.19 -8.10 17.83
N LYS A 94 10.17 -7.30 17.49
CA LYS A 94 9.63 -7.19 16.12
C LYS A 94 10.72 -6.84 15.09
N SER A 95 11.49 -5.78 15.37
CA SER A 95 12.57 -5.34 14.48
C SER A 95 13.66 -6.40 14.36
N THR A 96 13.99 -7.10 15.45
CA THR A 96 14.93 -8.23 15.44
C THR A 96 14.44 -9.38 14.55
N LEU A 97 13.18 -9.79 14.69
CA LEU A 97 12.58 -10.82 13.85
C LEU A 97 12.61 -10.45 12.37
N LEU A 98 12.23 -9.21 12.05
CA LEU A 98 12.25 -8.70 10.68
C LEU A 98 13.68 -8.66 10.13
N LEU A 99 14.66 -8.14 10.88
CA LEU A 99 16.06 -8.12 10.44
C LEU A 99 16.63 -9.52 10.19
N MET A 100 16.27 -10.52 11.02
CA MET A 100 16.66 -11.92 10.78
C MET A 100 16.08 -12.46 9.48
N ALA A 101 14.78 -12.23 9.22
CA ALA A 101 14.13 -12.62 7.97
C ALA A 101 14.76 -11.91 6.76
N LEU A 102 14.94 -10.58 6.83
CA LEU A 102 15.54 -9.78 5.76
C LEU A 102 16.97 -10.24 5.44
N ARG A 103 17.78 -10.57 6.46
CA ARG A 103 19.13 -11.14 6.28
C ARG A 103 19.09 -12.47 5.52
N SER A 104 18.12 -13.34 5.81
CA SER A 104 18.01 -14.62 5.10
C SER A 104 17.52 -14.42 3.67
N MET A 105 16.53 -13.54 3.48
CA MET A 105 15.95 -13.26 2.17
C MET A 105 16.92 -12.53 1.22
N SER A 106 17.81 -11.69 1.75
CA SER A 106 18.79 -10.95 0.94
C SER A 106 19.79 -11.85 0.22
N THR A 107 19.97 -13.11 0.68
CA THR A 107 20.81 -14.11 -0.01
C THR A 107 20.19 -14.63 -1.31
N ARG A 108 18.86 -14.46 -1.48
CA ARG A 108 18.07 -15.03 -2.59
C ARG A 108 17.40 -13.96 -3.46
N GLY A 109 17.40 -12.71 -3.02
CA GLY A 109 16.74 -11.63 -3.74
C GLY A 109 17.06 -10.25 -3.17
N ARG A 110 16.55 -9.22 -3.84
CA ARG A 110 16.69 -7.83 -3.37
C ARG A 110 15.69 -7.56 -2.26
N VAL A 111 16.19 -6.96 -1.18
CA VAL A 111 15.44 -6.64 0.01
C VAL A 111 15.74 -5.19 0.38
N LEU A 112 14.72 -4.43 0.77
CA LEU A 112 14.84 -3.04 1.20
C LEU A 112 14.20 -2.89 2.58
N LEU A 113 14.96 -2.37 3.54
CA LEU A 113 14.45 -1.93 4.83
C LEU A 113 14.29 -0.40 4.77
N ILE A 114 13.10 0.08 5.09
CA ILE A 114 12.81 1.51 5.26
C ILE A 114 12.50 1.71 6.74
N SER A 115 13.27 2.54 7.43
CA SER A 115 13.10 2.87 8.84
C SER A 115 13.16 4.38 9.02
N GLY A 116 12.19 4.93 9.74
CA GLY A 116 12.24 6.30 10.28
C GLY A 116 12.23 6.32 11.81
N GLU A 117 12.13 5.13 12.42
CA GLU A 117 12.42 4.89 13.83
C GLU A 117 13.92 4.94 14.09
#